data_AF-A0A423GFH6-F1
#
_entry.id   AF-A0A423GFH6-F1
#
_cell.length_a   1.000
_cell.length_b   1.000
_cell.length_c   1.000
_cell.angle_alpha   90.00
_cell.angle_beta   90.00
_cell.angle_gamma   90.00
#
_symmetry.space_group_name_H-M   'P 1'
#
loop_
_entity.id
_entity.type
_entity.pdbx_description
1 polymer ?
#
loop_
_entity_poly.entity_id
_entity_poly.type
_entity_poly.pdbx_seq_one_letter_code
_entity_poly.pdbx_strand_id
1 'polypeptide(L)'
;MNHIKAIAAGLLLATQLIYPAAAFSEGTIILRDKDNAICYLPVPGPGETKNYSFLFGQVQCKDWSNRARDIELAEVPSATTILLTETGTCDPSNNNLSWILLKTKKKQSNTTIIAIEYLTTFQKNQIIEPALQMVDLNIKSEFRDKVSCIQIKTSAAPPAP
;
A
#
# COMPACT_ATOMS: atom_id res chain seq x y z
N MET A 1 -3.02 -75.05 12.32
CA MET A 1 -3.64 -74.22 11.27
C MET A 1 -4.13 -72.93 11.91
N ASN A 2 -3.84 -71.80 11.26
CA ASN A 2 -4.29 -70.42 11.51
C ASN A 2 -3.73 -69.72 12.77
N HIS A 3 -2.95 -68.65 12.58
CA HIS A 3 -3.48 -67.28 12.52
C HIS A 3 -2.40 -66.34 11.95
N ILE A 4 -2.78 -65.60 10.91
CA ILE A 4 -1.99 -64.58 10.19
C ILE A 4 -1.87 -63.36 11.11
N LYS A 5 -0.65 -62.86 11.34
CA LYS A 5 -0.42 -61.53 11.92
C LYS A 5 0.11 -60.60 10.83
N ALA A 6 -0.74 -59.65 10.44
CA ALA A 6 -0.41 -58.55 9.55
C ALA A 6 0.57 -57.59 10.24
N ILE A 7 1.64 -57.20 9.53
CA ILE A 7 2.55 -56.13 9.94
C ILE A 7 2.17 -54.90 9.11
N ALA A 8 1.64 -53.90 9.80
CA ALA A 8 1.30 -52.61 9.22
C ALA A 8 2.57 -51.84 8.87
N ALA A 9 2.72 -51.50 7.59
CA ALA A 9 3.75 -50.58 7.11
C ALA A 9 3.33 -49.14 7.45
N GLY A 10 3.99 -48.53 8.43
CA GLY A 10 3.82 -47.11 8.75
C GLY A 10 4.55 -46.25 7.73
N LEU A 11 3.83 -45.71 6.76
CA LEU A 11 4.34 -44.67 5.86
C LEU A 11 4.34 -43.33 6.59
N LEU A 12 5.50 -42.88 7.07
CA LEU A 12 5.70 -41.53 7.58
C LEU A 12 5.72 -40.55 6.39
N LEU A 13 4.56 -39.99 6.08
CA LEU A 13 4.44 -38.82 5.20
C LEU A 13 5.03 -37.60 5.92
N ALA A 14 6.30 -37.31 5.64
CA ALA A 14 6.90 -36.03 5.98
C ALA A 14 6.30 -34.95 5.07
N THR A 15 5.22 -34.32 5.51
CA THR A 15 4.71 -33.08 4.91
C THR A 15 5.71 -31.97 5.20
N GLN A 16 6.54 -31.65 4.20
CA GLN A 16 7.32 -30.42 4.21
C GLN A 16 6.34 -29.25 4.13
N LEU A 17 6.11 -28.60 5.27
CA LEU A 17 5.45 -27.30 5.33
C LEU A 17 6.33 -26.31 4.57
N ILE A 18 5.98 -26.05 3.32
CA ILE A 18 6.47 -24.89 2.57
C ILE A 18 5.81 -23.69 3.25
N TYR A 19 6.51 -23.11 4.23
CA TYR A 19 6.15 -21.78 4.72
C TYR A 19 6.35 -20.81 3.55
N PRO A 20 5.32 -20.09 3.09
CA PRO A 20 5.57 -18.96 2.22
C PRO A 20 6.45 -17.99 3.02
N ALA A 21 7.56 -17.55 2.42
CA ALA A 21 8.34 -16.47 2.98
C ALA A 21 7.37 -15.31 3.23
N ALA A 22 7.17 -14.96 4.50
CA ALA A 22 6.38 -13.81 4.86
C ALA A 22 7.00 -12.62 4.12
N ALA A 23 6.25 -12.04 3.19
CA ALA A 23 6.65 -10.81 2.54
C ALA A 23 6.88 -9.79 3.67
N PHE A 24 8.12 -9.34 3.82
CA PHE A 24 8.47 -8.30 4.79
C PHE A 24 7.70 -7.04 4.38
N SER A 25 6.63 -6.75 5.12
CA SER A 25 5.88 -5.51 4.98
C SER A 25 6.58 -4.48 5.85
N GLU A 26 7.33 -3.57 5.23
CA GLU A 26 8.14 -2.53 5.91
C GLU A 26 7.30 -1.36 6.47
N GLY A 27 5.97 -1.49 6.46
CA GLY A 27 5.02 -0.49 6.92
C GLY A 27 3.65 -0.71 6.27
N THR A 28 2.67 0.11 6.61
CA THR A 28 1.32 0.02 6.06
C THR A 28 0.75 1.42 5.80
N ILE A 29 0.10 1.59 4.65
CA ILE A 29 -0.78 2.73 4.40
C ILE A 29 -2.20 2.33 4.76
N ILE A 30 -2.85 3.13 5.60
CA ILE A 30 -4.18 2.87 6.11
C ILE A 30 -5.12 3.88 5.47
N LEU A 31 -6.15 3.39 4.78
CA LEU A 31 -7.22 4.20 4.22
C LEU A 31 -8.49 4.05 5.05
N ARG A 32 -9.23 5.14 5.20
CA ARG A 32 -10.56 5.13 5.82
C ARG A 32 -11.60 5.71 4.89
N ASP A 33 -12.81 5.16 4.91
CA ASP A 33 -13.96 5.76 4.24
C ASP A 33 -14.80 6.62 5.19
N LYS A 34 -15.90 7.20 4.67
CA LYS A 34 -16.80 8.08 5.43
C LYS A 34 -17.45 7.43 6.65
N ASP A 35 -17.54 6.10 6.65
CA ASP A 35 -18.17 5.31 7.70
C ASP A 35 -17.09 4.69 8.62
N ASN A 36 -15.83 5.12 8.48
CA ASN A 36 -14.64 4.60 9.15
C ASN A 36 -14.33 3.12 8.86
N ALA A 37 -14.85 2.56 7.76
CA ALA A 37 -14.33 1.28 7.28
C ALA A 37 -12.85 1.47 6.95
N ILE A 38 -12.04 0.42 7.11
CA ILE A 38 -10.57 0.49 6.96
C ILE A 38 -10.08 -0.41 5.84
N CYS A 39 -9.15 0.10 5.04
CA CYS A 39 -8.38 -0.64 4.06
C CYS A 39 -6.89 -0.51 4.40
N TYR A 40 -6.18 -1.63 4.40
CA TYR A 40 -4.75 -1.68 4.66
C TYR A 40 -3.99 -1.98 3.38
N LEU A 41 -2.98 -1.18 3.06
CA LEU A 41 -2.11 -1.39 1.91
C LEU A 41 -0.68 -1.63 2.42
N PRO A 42 -0.19 -2.88 2.41
CA PRO A 42 1.16 -3.16 2.86
C PRO A 42 2.19 -2.47 1.94
N VAL A 43 3.24 -1.90 2.53
CA VAL A 43 4.34 -1.32 1.76
C VAL A 43 5.18 -2.47 1.18
N PRO A 44 5.54 -2.45 -0.12
CA PRO A 44 6.35 -3.50 -0.72
C PRO A 44 7.81 -3.46 -0.20
N GLY A 45 8.62 -4.46 -0.57
CA GLY A 45 10.01 -4.54 -0.12
C GLY A 45 10.88 -3.38 -0.67
N PRO A 46 12.13 -3.23 -0.21
CA PRO A 46 13.03 -2.17 -0.67
C PRO A 46 13.27 -2.21 -2.19
N GLY A 47 13.14 -1.06 -2.85
CA GLY A 47 13.35 -0.89 -4.30
C GLY A 47 12.20 -1.38 -5.17
N GLU A 48 11.11 -1.84 -4.56
CA GLU A 48 9.95 -2.36 -5.28
C GLU A 48 8.91 -1.27 -5.55
N THR A 49 8.08 -1.53 -6.55
CA THR A 49 6.88 -0.74 -6.86
C THR A 49 5.68 -1.65 -6.84
N LYS A 50 4.61 -1.24 -6.15
CA LYS A 50 3.36 -1.98 -6.07
C LYS A 50 2.18 -1.07 -6.34
N ASN A 51 1.31 -1.51 -7.25
CA ASN A 51 0.09 -0.82 -7.62
C ASN A 51 -1.11 -1.50 -6.94
N TYR A 52 -1.90 -0.72 -6.23
CA TYR A 52 -3.17 -1.13 -5.63
C TYR A 52 -4.31 -0.48 -6.41
N SER A 53 -4.80 -1.18 -7.42
CA SER A 53 -6.00 -0.78 -8.14
C SER A 53 -7.24 -1.25 -7.39
N PHE A 54 -8.16 -0.34 -7.10
CA PHE A 54 -9.42 -0.67 -6.43
C PHE A 54 -10.54 -1.02 -7.42
N LEU A 55 -10.26 -0.90 -8.72
CA LEU A 55 -11.17 -1.26 -9.82
C LEU A 55 -10.82 -2.60 -10.46
N PHE A 56 -9.53 -2.94 -10.57
CA PHE A 56 -9.07 -4.08 -11.36
C PHE A 56 -8.09 -4.97 -10.59
N GLY A 57 -8.31 -6.29 -10.62
CA GLY A 57 -7.24 -7.29 -10.50
C GLY A 57 -6.51 -7.45 -9.16
N GLN A 58 -6.91 -6.77 -8.08
CA GLN A 58 -6.30 -6.94 -6.75
C GLN A 58 -7.38 -7.28 -5.71
N VAL A 59 -7.10 -8.26 -4.84
CA VAL A 59 -7.98 -8.63 -3.71
C VAL A 59 -7.91 -7.58 -2.59
N GLN A 60 -6.73 -6.98 -2.41
CA GLN A 60 -6.50 -6.00 -1.34
C GLN A 60 -7.33 -4.74 -1.61
N CYS A 61 -8.23 -4.45 -0.68
CA CYS A 61 -9.15 -3.32 -0.79
C CYS A 61 -9.96 -3.33 -2.10
N LYS A 62 -10.42 -4.52 -2.49
CA LYS A 62 -11.41 -4.65 -3.55
C LYS A 62 -12.63 -3.78 -3.22
N ASP A 63 -13.19 -3.12 -4.24
CA ASP A 63 -14.38 -2.26 -4.12
C ASP A 63 -14.16 -1.01 -3.25
N TRP A 64 -12.91 -0.52 -3.15
CA TRP A 64 -12.53 0.74 -2.49
C TRP A 64 -12.43 1.95 -3.42
N SER A 65 -12.72 1.78 -4.71
CA SER A 65 -12.71 2.89 -5.66
C SER A 65 -13.69 3.96 -5.21
N ASN A 66 -13.23 5.22 -5.19
CA ASN A 66 -14.01 6.38 -4.80
C ASN A 66 -14.56 6.33 -3.37
N ARG A 67 -13.87 5.66 -2.45
CA ARG A 67 -14.29 5.55 -1.04
C ARG A 67 -13.31 6.15 -0.04
N ALA A 68 -12.03 6.15 -0.36
CA ALA A 68 -11.01 6.66 0.56
C ALA A 68 -11.21 8.16 0.82
N ARG A 69 -11.34 8.49 2.10
CA ARG A 69 -11.47 9.84 2.65
C ARG A 69 -10.24 10.29 3.37
N ASP A 70 -9.68 9.39 4.17
CA ASP A 70 -8.51 9.67 4.98
C ASP A 70 -7.40 8.69 4.68
N ILE A 71 -6.18 9.15 4.88
CA ILE A 71 -4.95 8.37 4.77
C ILE A 71 -4.12 8.53 6.04
N GLU A 72 -3.52 7.43 6.46
CA GLU A 72 -2.56 7.39 7.56
C GLU A 72 -1.38 6.50 7.16
N LEU A 73 -0.18 6.90 7.55
CA LEU A 73 1.04 6.11 7.37
C LEU A 73 1.43 5.49 8.70
N ALA A 74 1.63 4.17 8.70
CA ALA A 74 2.16 3.43 9.84
C ALA A 74 3.51 2.81 9.46
N GLU A 75 4.57 3.29 10.10
CA GLU A 75 5.96 2.82 9.97
C GLU A 75 6.54 2.85 8.54
N VAL A 76 5.96 3.63 7.62
CA VAL A 76 6.34 3.61 6.19
C VAL A 76 7.81 4.04 6.01
N PRO A 77 8.64 3.30 5.25
CA PRO A 77 10.06 3.61 5.10
C PRO A 77 10.30 4.98 4.49
N SER A 78 11.47 5.55 4.77
CA SER A 78 11.93 6.81 4.15
C SER A 78 11.98 6.72 2.63
N ALA A 79 11.88 7.88 1.98
CA ALA A 79 11.97 8.04 0.53
C ALA A 79 10.97 7.20 -0.28
N THR A 80 9.91 6.69 0.37
CA THR A 80 8.79 6.02 -0.26
C THR A 80 7.93 7.07 -0.95
N THR A 81 7.67 6.89 -2.24
CA THR A 81 6.72 7.71 -2.98
C THR A 81 5.35 7.04 -3.00
N ILE A 82 4.31 7.82 -2.73
CA ILE A 82 2.93 7.36 -2.67
C ILE A 82 2.14 8.21 -3.67
N LEU A 83 1.65 7.58 -4.73
CA LEU A 83 0.84 8.23 -5.75
C LEU A 83 -0.61 7.82 -5.54
N LEU A 84 -1.51 8.81 -5.42
CA LEU A 84 -2.95 8.61 -5.36
C LEU A 84 -3.54 9.10 -6.68
N THR A 85 -4.31 8.27 -7.38
CA THR A 85 -4.94 8.62 -8.66
C THR A 85 -6.44 8.36 -8.64
N GLU A 86 -7.20 9.15 -9.39
CA GLU A 86 -8.64 8.95 -9.52
C GLU A 86 -9.04 7.79 -10.46
N THR A 87 -8.10 7.26 -11.24
CA THR A 87 -8.30 6.09 -12.10
C THR A 87 -7.69 4.84 -11.53
N GLY A 88 -8.16 3.67 -12.01
CA GLY A 88 -7.67 2.36 -11.59
C GLY A 88 -6.32 1.94 -12.18
N THR A 89 -5.66 2.78 -13.00
CA THR A 89 -4.41 2.41 -13.70
C THR A 89 -3.14 2.84 -12.96
N CYS A 90 -3.24 3.65 -11.91
CA CYS A 90 -2.09 4.22 -11.18
C CYS A 90 -1.13 5.01 -12.10
N ASP A 91 -1.65 5.69 -13.13
CA ASP A 91 -0.86 6.42 -14.11
C ASP A 91 -1.10 7.94 -14.00
N PRO A 92 -0.09 8.73 -13.59
CA PRO A 92 -0.21 10.18 -13.48
C PRO A 92 0.04 10.91 -14.81
N SER A 93 0.40 10.21 -15.90
CA SER A 93 0.79 10.83 -17.18
C SER A 93 -0.38 11.49 -17.92
N ASN A 94 -1.61 11.11 -17.59
CA ASN A 94 -2.79 11.74 -18.15
C ASN A 94 -3.09 13.05 -17.42
N ASN A 95 -2.69 14.16 -18.04
CA ASN A 95 -2.85 15.51 -17.50
C ASN A 95 -4.31 15.95 -17.25
N ASN A 96 -5.29 15.21 -17.79
CA ASN A 96 -6.72 15.50 -17.56
C ASN A 96 -7.25 14.91 -16.25
N LEU A 97 -6.46 14.10 -15.56
CA LEU A 97 -6.89 13.41 -14.35
C LEU A 97 -6.27 14.02 -13.10
N SER A 98 -7.02 14.00 -12.01
CA SER A 98 -6.52 14.44 -10.72
C SER A 98 -5.61 13.38 -10.05
N TRP A 99 -4.49 13.83 -9.48
CA TRP A 99 -3.57 12.98 -8.75
C TRP A 99 -2.75 13.76 -7.71
N ILE A 100 -2.28 13.03 -6.70
CA ILE A 100 -1.42 13.54 -5.63
C ILE A 100 -0.19 12.63 -5.49
N LEU A 101 1.00 13.21 -5.48
CA LEU A 101 2.25 12.50 -5.27
C LEU A 101 2.90 12.96 -3.95
N LEU A 102 3.05 12.03 -3.03
CA LEU A 102 3.63 12.23 -1.72
C LEU A 102 4.99 11.52 -1.61
N LYS A 103 5.82 11.99 -0.68
CA LYS A 103 7.07 11.31 -0.32
C LYS A 103 7.33 11.34 1.18
N THR A 104 7.70 10.20 1.72
CA THR A 104 8.16 10.09 3.10
C THR A 104 9.59 10.58 3.27
N LYS A 105 9.91 11.18 4.42
CA LYS A 105 11.23 11.78 4.68
C LYS A 105 11.96 11.20 5.89
N LYS A 106 11.27 10.52 6.79
CA LYS A 106 11.87 9.91 7.99
C LYS A 106 12.13 8.43 7.76
N LYS A 107 13.14 7.89 8.45
CA LYS A 107 13.53 6.46 8.40
C LYS A 107 12.31 5.52 8.46
N GLN A 108 11.43 5.79 9.42
CA GLN A 108 10.08 5.25 9.52
C GLN A 108 9.13 6.42 9.72
N SER A 109 8.11 6.49 8.87
CA SER A 109 7.20 7.62 8.77
C SER A 109 5.83 7.21 9.28
N ASN A 110 5.47 7.82 10.40
CA ASN A 110 4.12 7.78 10.96
C ASN A 110 3.46 9.13 10.72
N THR A 111 2.16 9.12 10.45
CA THR A 111 1.36 10.35 10.37
C THR A 111 0.16 10.26 11.29
N THR A 112 -0.49 11.40 11.53
CA THR A 112 -1.88 11.37 12.00
C THR A 112 -2.82 10.93 10.87
N ILE A 113 -4.12 10.86 11.16
CA ILE A 113 -5.15 10.65 10.15
C ILE A 113 -5.29 11.96 9.36
N ILE A 114 -4.97 11.92 8.07
CA ILE A 114 -5.01 13.09 7.19
C ILE A 114 -6.16 12.93 6.21
N ALA A 115 -7.06 13.90 6.17
CA ALA A 115 -8.08 13.96 5.14
C ALA A 115 -7.43 14.15 3.76
N ILE A 116 -7.80 13.32 2.79
CA ILE A 116 -7.28 13.39 1.42
C ILE A 116 -7.63 14.73 0.76
N GLU A 117 -8.80 15.27 1.07
CA GLU A 117 -9.20 16.62 0.63
C GLU A 117 -8.23 17.69 1.15
N TYR A 118 -7.77 17.59 2.39
CA TYR A 118 -6.82 18.54 2.98
C TYR A 118 -5.45 18.50 2.26
N LEU A 119 -5.03 17.34 1.74
CA LEU A 119 -3.80 17.23 0.94
C LEU A 119 -3.82 18.14 -0.30
N THR A 120 -5.00 18.43 -0.87
CA THR A 120 -5.12 19.29 -2.06
C THR A 120 -4.81 20.76 -1.78
N THR A 121 -4.74 21.17 -0.51
CA THR A 121 -4.40 22.53 -0.09
C THR A 121 -2.90 22.81 -0.09
N PHE A 122 -2.08 21.75 -0.15
CA PHE A 122 -0.62 21.87 -0.13
C PHE A 122 -0.06 22.14 -1.53
N GLN A 123 0.95 23.00 -1.58
CA GLN A 123 1.71 23.23 -2.79
C GLN A 123 2.84 22.22 -2.95
N LYS A 124 3.34 22.13 -4.19
CA LYS A 124 4.54 21.37 -4.54
C LYS A 124 5.69 21.66 -3.55
N ASN A 125 6.38 20.61 -3.14
CA ASN A 125 7.49 20.61 -2.18
C ASN A 125 7.16 21.03 -0.74
N GLN A 126 5.91 21.30 -0.38
CA GLN A 126 5.56 21.63 1.00
C GLN A 126 5.59 20.40 1.92
N ILE A 127 6.00 20.61 3.17
CA ILE A 127 5.95 19.60 4.23
C ILE A 127 4.51 19.58 4.77
N ILE A 128 3.88 18.41 4.76
CA ILE A 128 2.51 18.19 5.27
C ILE A 128 2.59 17.89 6.77
N GLU A 129 3.43 16.92 7.11
CA GLU A 129 3.77 16.54 8.48
C GLU A 129 5.28 16.32 8.55
N PRO A 130 5.92 16.28 9.75
CA PRO A 130 7.36 16.09 9.86
C PRO A 130 7.92 14.87 9.10
N ALA A 131 7.08 13.87 8.81
CA ALA A 131 7.45 12.65 8.10
C ALA A 131 7.03 12.63 6.61
N LEU A 132 6.20 13.57 6.15
CA LEU A 132 5.51 13.50 4.86
C LEU A 132 5.59 14.84 4.09
N GLN A 133 5.93 14.76 2.81
CA GLN A 133 6.04 15.91 1.92
C GLN A 133 5.16 15.74 0.69
N MET A 134 4.53 16.83 0.26
CA MET A 134 3.92 16.95 -1.05
C MET A 134 5.02 17.05 -2.10
N VAL A 135 5.17 16.05 -2.97
CA VAL A 135 6.14 16.11 -4.08
C VAL A 135 5.56 16.91 -5.21
N ASP A 136 4.34 16.60 -5.60
CA ASP A 136 3.62 17.26 -6.68
C ASP A 136 2.14 16.90 -6.65
N LEU A 137 1.32 17.66 -7.35
CA LEU A 137 -0.11 17.41 -7.49
C LEU A 137 -0.65 18.01 -8.79
N ASN A 138 -1.67 17.37 -9.35
CA ASN A 138 -2.50 17.93 -10.42
C ASN A 138 -3.95 17.76 -9.99
N ILE A 139 -4.65 18.85 -9.68
CA ILE A 139 -6.04 18.80 -9.24
C ILE A 139 -6.88 19.54 -10.27
N LYS A 140 -7.76 18.82 -10.97
CA LYS A 140 -8.66 19.38 -12.00
C LYS A 140 -10.07 19.59 -11.49
N SER A 141 -10.48 18.79 -10.50
CA SER A 141 -11.80 18.78 -9.88
C SER A 141 -11.66 18.40 -8.40
N GLU A 142 -12.78 18.35 -7.68
CA GLU A 142 -12.81 17.85 -6.29
C GLU A 142 -12.22 16.43 -6.21
N PHE A 143 -11.18 16.25 -5.39
CA PHE A 143 -10.45 14.98 -5.24
C PHE A 143 -10.95 14.11 -4.06
N ARG A 144 -11.88 14.65 -3.27
CA ARG A 144 -12.56 13.96 -2.18
C ARG A 144 -13.33 12.76 -2.74
N ASP A 145 -13.17 11.59 -2.13
CA ASP A 145 -13.80 10.34 -2.56
C ASP A 145 -13.49 9.98 -4.02
N LYS A 146 -12.33 10.35 -4.56
CA LYS A 146 -11.96 10.03 -5.95
C LYS A 146 -10.89 8.96 -6.09
N VAL A 147 -10.14 8.67 -5.04
CA VAL A 147 -8.99 7.76 -5.14
C VAL A 147 -9.47 6.37 -5.55
N SER A 148 -8.92 5.88 -6.66
CA SER A 148 -9.24 4.57 -7.24
C SER A 148 -8.01 3.71 -7.50
N CYS A 149 -6.80 4.28 -7.39
CA CYS A 149 -5.56 3.52 -7.38
C CYS A 149 -4.53 4.21 -6.49
N ILE A 150 -3.73 3.41 -5.79
CA ILE A 150 -2.55 3.87 -5.06
C ILE A 150 -1.32 3.10 -5.54
N GLN A 151 -0.29 3.82 -5.99
CA GLN A 151 1.03 3.24 -6.24
C GLN A 151 1.97 3.58 -5.11
N ILE A 152 2.63 2.56 -4.58
CA ILE A 152 3.68 2.70 -3.57
C ILE A 152 4.99 2.27 -4.22
N LYS A 153 6.00 3.13 -4.16
CA LYS A 153 7.35 2.83 -4.62
C LYS A 153 8.36 3.15 -3.52
N THR A 154 9.11 2.16 -3.10
CA THR A 154 10.14 2.28 -2.06
C THR A 154 11.51 2.53 -2.72
N SER A 155 12.42 3.15 -1.97
CA SER A 155 13.82 3.22 -2.39
C SER A 155 14.52 1.88 -2.18
N ALA A 156 15.54 1.59 -2.99
CA ALA A 156 16.42 0.46 -2.75
C ALA A 156 17.03 0.52 -1.35
N ALA A 157 17.32 -0.64 -0.78
CA ALA A 157 18.08 -0.71 0.46
C ALA A 157 19.45 -0.03 0.26
N PRO A 158 19.96 0.72 1.26
CA PRO A 158 21.33 1.20 1.22
C PRO A 158 22.31 0.03 1.01
N PRO A 159 23.44 0.23 0.31
CA PRO A 159 24.49 -0.77 0.24
C PRO A 159 24.91 -1.17 1.65
N ALA A 160 25.16 -2.46 1.88
CA ALA A 160 25.77 -2.89 3.12
C ALA A 160 27.16 -2.23 3.26
N PRO A 161 27.52 -1.75 4.46
CA PRO A 161 28.82 -1.15 4.73
C PRO A 161 29.99 -2.14 4.58
#